data_AF-A0A2E1BDR2-F1
#
_entry.id   AF-A0A2E1BDR2-F1
#
_cell.length_a   1.000
_cell.length_b   1.000
_cell.length_c   1.000
_cell.angle_alpha   90.00
_cell.angle_beta   90.00
_cell.angle_gamma   90.00
#
_symmetry.space_group_name_H-M   'P 1'
#
loop_
_entity.id
_entity.type
_entity.pdbx_description
1 polymer ?
#
loop_
_entity_poly.entity_id
_entity_poly.type
_entity_poly.pdbx_seq_one_letter_code
_entity_poly.pdbx_strand_id
1 'polypeptide(L)' 'FAAEIAEDARAAAFDIADGALATSAYATEIAKYMLHAGFGEDRAAMIETLGSGMIAASADKAEGVAAFRDKRKPAFKGR' A
#
# COMPACT_ATOMS: atom_id res chain seq x y z
N PHE A 1 0.84 25.53 2.82
CA PHE A 1 -0.13 24.76 2.03
C PHE A 1 -1.14 24.16 2.99
N ALA A 2 -2.43 24.22 2.67
CA ALA A 2 -3.50 23.60 3.44
C ALA A 2 -4.46 22.93 2.45
N ALA A 3 -4.96 21.74 2.77
CA ALA A 3 -5.92 21.03 1.92
C ALA A 3 -7.31 21.68 1.95
N GLU A 4 -7.67 22.30 3.07
CA GLU A 4 -8.95 22.96 3.33
C GLU A 4 -8.70 24.12 4.33
N ILE A 5 -9.48 25.20 4.25
CA ILE A 5 -9.49 26.27 5.27
C ILE A 5 -10.88 26.26 5.93
N ALA A 6 -10.93 26.01 7.23
CA ALA A 6 -12.17 25.93 7.99
C ALA A 6 -12.02 26.59 9.37
N GLU A 7 -13.14 27.08 9.92
CA GLU A 7 -13.18 27.65 11.28
C GLU A 7 -12.88 26.59 12.35
N ASP A 8 -13.39 25.36 12.17
CA ASP A 8 -13.04 24.19 12.97
C ASP A 8 -12.23 23.20 12.11
N ALA A 9 -10.90 23.29 12.21
CA ALA A 9 -9.99 22.41 11.49
C ALA A 9 -10.12 20.93 11.89
N ARG A 10 -10.56 20.64 13.13
CA ARG A 10 -10.73 19.26 13.58
C ARG A 10 -11.94 18.64 12.91
N ALA A 11 -13.07 19.34 12.91
CA ALA A 11 -14.27 18.88 12.21
C ALA A 11 -13.98 18.61 10.73
N ALA A 12 -13.35 19.58 10.04
CA ALA A 12 -12.98 19.44 8.64
C ALA A 12 -12.04 18.24 8.37
N ALA A 13 -11.09 17.97 9.27
CA ALA A 13 -10.21 16.80 9.14
C ALA A 13 -10.97 15.47 9.25
N PHE A 14 -11.99 15.39 10.12
CA PHE A 14 -12.84 14.21 10.22
C PHE A 14 -13.73 14.03 8.99
N ASP A 15 -14.29 15.12 8.46
CA ASP A 15 -15.09 15.07 7.23
C ASP A 15 -14.25 14.56 6.02
N ILE A 16 -13.00 15.03 5.91
CA ILE A 16 -12.05 14.54 4.90
C ILE A 16 -11.76 13.04 5.10
N ALA A 17 -11.54 12.63 6.35
CA ALA A 17 -11.28 11.22 6.67
C ALA A 17 -12.49 10.33 6.31
N ASP A 18 -13.71 10.77 6.65
CA ASP A 18 -14.95 10.06 6.31
C ASP A 18 -15.12 9.93 4.79
N GLY A 19 -14.81 10.99 4.03
CA GLY A 19 -14.75 10.93 2.57
C GLY A 19 -13.75 9.91 2.05
N ALA A 20 -12.56 9.83 2.66
CA ALA A 20 -11.53 8.85 2.28
C ALA A 20 -11.97 7.41 2.56
N LEU A 21 -12.73 7.17 3.64
CA LEU A 21 -13.27 5.83 3.98
C LEU A 21 -14.24 5.29 2.91
N ALA A 22 -14.87 6.16 2.13
CA ALA A 22 -15.73 5.77 1.01
C ALA A 22 -14.96 5.33 -0.25
N THR A 23 -13.62 5.44 -0.24
CA THR A 23 -12.77 5.08 -1.38
C THR A 23 -12.13 3.70 -1.19
N SER A 24 -11.64 3.11 -2.29
CA SER A 24 -10.77 1.92 -2.19
C SER A 24 -9.44 2.33 -1.57
N ALA A 25 -9.10 1.78 -0.40
CA ALA A 25 -7.83 2.03 0.28
C ALA A 25 -6.63 1.73 -0.65
N TYR A 26 -6.72 0.68 -1.46
CA TYR A 26 -5.68 0.31 -2.42
C TYR A 26 -5.54 1.34 -3.55
N ALA A 27 -6.66 1.88 -4.05
CA ALA A 27 -6.62 2.91 -5.08
C ALA A 27 -6.03 4.23 -4.54
N THR A 28 -6.39 4.61 -3.31
CA THR A 28 -5.88 5.79 -2.63
C THR A 28 -4.37 5.67 -2.36
N GLU A 29 -3.92 4.50 -1.94
CA GLU A 29 -2.50 4.19 -1.77
C GLU A 29 -1.73 4.30 -3.09
N ILE A 30 -2.22 3.66 -4.17
CA ILE A 30 -1.60 3.75 -5.51
C ILE A 30 -1.56 5.21 -6.00
N ALA A 31 -2.62 5.98 -5.81
CA ALA A 31 -2.66 7.38 -6.21
C ALA A 31 -1.59 8.21 -5.47
N LYS A 32 -1.42 7.98 -4.16
CA LYS A 32 -0.39 8.66 -3.37
C LYS A 32 1.03 8.33 -3.85
N TYR A 33 1.24 7.07 -4.17
CA TYR A 33 2.45 6.53 -4.77
C TYR A 33 2.79 7.17 -6.13
N MET A 34 1.79 7.29 -7.02
CA MET A 34 1.94 7.99 -8.31
C MET A 34 2.33 9.46 -8.15
N LEU A 35 1.74 10.16 -7.18
CA LEU A 35 2.08 11.56 -6.88
C LEU A 35 3.54 11.68 -6.42
N HIS A 36 3.98 10.87 -5.45
CA HIS A 36 5.37 10.88 -5.00
C HIS A 36 6.35 10.64 -6.15
N ALA A 37 6.11 9.60 -6.96
CA ALA A 37 6.93 9.31 -8.13
C ALA A 37 7.01 10.49 -9.11
N GLY A 38 5.87 11.12 -9.42
CA GLY A 38 5.76 12.27 -10.32
C GLY A 38 6.52 13.51 -9.84
N PHE A 39 6.54 13.76 -8.53
CA PHE A 39 7.32 14.85 -7.93
C PHE A 39 8.78 14.48 -7.64
N GLY A 40 9.19 13.24 -7.96
CA GLY A 40 10.55 12.75 -7.71
C GLY A 40 10.82 12.40 -6.24
N GLU A 41 9.78 12.34 -5.42
CA GLU A 41 9.86 11.90 -4.04
C GLU A 41 9.82 10.37 -3.95
N ASP A 42 10.60 9.82 -3.03
CA ASP A 42 10.56 8.43 -2.57
C ASP A 42 10.30 7.36 -3.65
N ARG A 43 11.09 7.40 -4.73
CA ARG A 43 11.02 6.40 -5.80
C ARG A 43 11.37 4.98 -5.33
N ALA A 44 12.09 4.85 -4.22
CA ALA A 44 12.43 3.57 -3.62
C ALA A 44 11.17 2.87 -3.07
N ALA A 45 10.32 3.60 -2.32
CA ALA A 45 9.07 3.05 -1.78
C ALA A 45 8.13 2.53 -2.88
N MET A 46 8.11 3.18 -4.05
CA MET A 46 7.37 2.68 -5.22
C MET A 46 7.83 1.32 -5.71
N ILE A 47 9.15 1.16 -5.84
CA ILE A 47 9.76 -0.08 -6.33
C ILE A 47 9.50 -1.21 -5.33
N GLU A 48 9.67 -0.93 -4.03
CA GLU A 48 9.39 -1.89 -2.97
C GLU A 48 7.92 -2.28 -2.90
N THR A 49 7.01 -1.33 -3.06
CA THR A 49 5.56 -1.61 -3.06
C THR A 49 5.15 -2.46 -4.25
N LEU A 50 5.62 -2.12 -5.46
CA LEU A 50 5.34 -2.93 -6.65
C LEU A 50 5.90 -4.35 -6.51
N GLY A 51 7.15 -4.48 -6.06
CA GLY A 51 7.78 -5.77 -5.80
C GLY A 51 7.01 -6.59 -4.76
N SER A 52 6.62 -5.96 -3.65
CA SER A 52 5.87 -6.59 -2.57
C SER A 52 4.48 -7.04 -3.03
N GLY A 53 3.77 -6.22 -3.80
CA GLY A 53 2.46 -6.57 -4.37
C GLY A 53 2.53 -7.76 -5.32
N MET A 54 3.54 -7.79 -6.21
CA MET A 54 3.73 -8.91 -7.15
C MET A 54 4.05 -10.23 -6.42
N ILE A 55 4.92 -10.18 -5.42
CA ILE A 55 5.27 -11.37 -4.63
C ILE A 55 4.12 -11.80 -3.71
N ALA A 56 3.35 -10.87 -3.15
CA ALA A 56 2.26 -11.20 -2.22
C ALA A 56 1.19 -12.10 -2.84
N ALA A 57 0.99 -12.01 -4.16
CA ALA A 57 0.04 -12.81 -4.92
C ALA A 57 0.62 -14.13 -5.46
N SER A 58 1.93 -14.39 -5.31
CA SER A 58 2.56 -15.58 -5.89
C SER A 58 2.26 -16.85 -5.10
N ALA A 59 2.31 -18.00 -5.79
CA ALA A 59 2.20 -19.30 -5.13
C ALA A 59 3.41 -19.58 -4.24
N ASP A 60 4.60 -19.08 -4.61
CA ASP A 60 5.80 -19.17 -3.79
C ASP A 60 5.65 -18.44 -2.45
N LYS A 61 4.96 -17.29 -2.38
CA LYS A 61 4.67 -16.66 -1.08
C LYS A 61 3.77 -17.54 -0.22
N ALA A 62 2.75 -18.16 -0.80
CA ALA A 62 1.86 -19.07 -0.07
C ALA A 62 2.62 -20.29 0.46
N GLU A 63 3.47 -20.91 -0.37
CA GLU A 63 4.33 -22.04 0.01
C GLU A 63 5.34 -21.65 1.09
N GLY A 64 5.98 -20.49 0.98
CA GLY A 64 6.92 -20.01 1.98
C GLY A 64 6.27 -19.85 3.36
N VAL A 65 5.07 -19.27 3.41
CA VAL A 65 4.29 -19.14 4.65
C VAL A 65 3.88 -20.51 5.21
N ALA A 66 3.41 -21.43 4.36
CA ALA A 66 3.04 -22.78 4.80
C ALA A 66 4.25 -23.56 5.34
N ALA A 67 5.36 -23.57 4.60
CA ALA A 67 6.58 -24.25 4.99
C ALA A 67 7.18 -23.71 6.30
N PHE A 68 7.12 -22.38 6.51
CA PHE A 68 7.52 -21.75 7.76
C PHE A 68 6.68 -22.23 8.95
N ARG A 69 5.35 -22.26 8.79
CA ARG A 69 4.42 -22.75 9.81
C ARG A 69 4.66 -24.22 10.15
N ASP A 70 4.96 -25.03 9.14
CA ASP A 70 5.22 -26.47 9.28
C ASP A 70 6.68 -26.80 9.68
N LYS A 71 7.55 -25.78 9.81
CA LYS A 71 9.00 -25.90 10.08
C LYS A 71 9.74 -26.85 9.11
N ARG A 72 9.34 -26.82 7.84
CA ARG A 72 9.95 -27.61 6.76
C ARG A 72 10.64 -26.69 5.75
N LYS A 73 11.50 -27.26 4.92
CA LYS A 73 12.09 -26.52 3.78
C LYS A 73 11.01 -26.24 2.73
N PRO A 74 10.87 -24.99 2.23
CA PRO A 74 9.92 -24.68 1.16
C PRO A 74 10.37 -25.24 -0.20
N ALA A 75 9.41 -25.56 -1.05
CA ALA A 75 9.63 -26.02 -2.42
C ALA A 75 9.15 -24.97 -3.44
N PHE A 76 9.95 -23.92 -3.64
CA PHE A 76 9.65 -22.83 -4.57
C PHE A 76 9.74 -23.27 -6.04
N LYS A 77 8.81 -22.77 -6.86
CA LYS A 77 8.70 -23.11 -8.29
C LYS A 77 8.78 -21.88 -9.21
N GLY A 78 8.93 -20.68 -8.66
CA GLY A 78 9.02 -19.43 -9.42
C GLY A 78 7.69 -18.98 -10.02
N ARG A 79 6.56 -19.32 -9.37
CA ARG A 79 5.20 -19.04 -9.85
C ARG A 79 4.31 -18.52 -8.71
#